data_AF-A0A7K1IYI5-F1
#
_entry.id   AF-A0A7K1IYI5-F1
#
_cell.length_a   1.000
_cell.length_b   1.000
_cell.length_c   1.000
_cell.angle_alpha   90.00
_cell.angle_beta   90.00
_cell.angle_gamma   90.00
#
_symmetry.space_group_name_H-M   'P 1'
#
loop_
_entity.id
_entity.type
_entity.pdbx_description
1 polymer ?
#
loop_
_entity_poly.entity_id
_entity_poly.type
_entity_poly.pdbx_seq_one_letter_code
_entity_poly.pdbx_strand_id
1 'polypeptide(L)'
;MTIQMQVVLADYAVTHDGKVMMAGAGWSQVGAGPFASALAFIVKVPWDMANQQIAIHAELVDEDGRPVLVNQAPLALDIGFSVGRPDGLRPGSDIDQNLAVQIPPIALVPGRSYEWRISVDGEHRHDWNRGFFVRTPKPQ
;
A
#
# COMPACT_ATOMS: atom_id res chain seq x y z
N MET A 1 17.73 13.66 2.96
CA MET A 1 17.29 12.64 1.99
C MET A 1 15.93 12.15 2.44
N THR A 2 15.03 11.81 1.52
CA THR A 2 13.64 11.43 1.86
C THR A 2 13.35 10.01 1.42
N ILE A 3 12.47 9.31 2.12
CA ILE A 3 11.96 8.01 1.69
C ILE A 3 11.38 8.11 0.27
N GLN A 4 11.69 7.11 -0.54
CA GLN A 4 11.00 6.85 -1.80
C GLN A 4 10.25 5.53 -1.69
N MET A 5 9.09 5.44 -2.32
CA MET A 5 8.26 4.25 -2.21
C MET A 5 7.44 4.06 -3.48
N GLN A 6 7.43 2.83 -3.98
CA GLN A 6 6.45 2.39 -4.95
C GLN A 6 5.44 1.49 -4.24
N VAL A 7 4.16 1.86 -4.36
CA VAL A 7 3.05 1.03 -3.90
C VAL A 7 2.48 0.26 -5.10
N VAL A 8 2.01 -0.96 -4.90
CA VAL A 8 1.34 -1.74 -5.97
C VAL A 8 0.12 -2.43 -5.38
N LEU A 9 -1.02 -2.28 -6.06
CA LEU A 9 -2.20 -3.09 -5.81
C LEU A 9 -2.06 -4.42 -6.56
N ALA A 10 -2.39 -5.51 -5.88
CA ALA A 10 -2.39 -6.85 -6.43
C ALA A 10 -3.57 -7.65 -5.87
N ASP A 11 -3.90 -8.77 -6.50
CA ASP A 11 -4.86 -9.72 -5.93
C ASP A 11 -4.27 -10.43 -4.71
N TYR A 12 -2.95 -10.65 -4.72
CA TYR A 12 -2.19 -11.22 -3.61
C TYR A 12 -0.73 -10.75 -3.66
N ALA A 13 -0.14 -10.45 -2.50
CA ALA A 13 1.29 -10.17 -2.37
C ALA A 13 1.90 -10.79 -1.11
N VAL A 14 3.14 -11.23 -1.20
CA VAL A 14 3.89 -11.77 -0.06
C VAL A 14 5.35 -11.36 -0.14
N THR A 15 5.95 -11.12 1.02
CA THR A 15 7.39 -10.89 1.13
C THR A 15 8.09 -12.13 1.64
N HIS A 16 9.15 -12.53 0.95
CA HIS A 16 10.00 -13.63 1.35
C HIS A 16 11.45 -13.33 0.97
N ASP A 17 12.37 -13.51 1.90
CA ASP A 17 13.82 -13.31 1.69
C ASP A 17 14.16 -11.97 1.02
N GLY A 18 13.60 -10.88 1.57
CA GLY A 18 13.82 -9.51 1.08
C GLY A 18 13.16 -9.19 -0.27
N LYS A 19 12.48 -10.14 -0.92
CA LYS A 19 11.75 -9.93 -2.19
C LYS A 19 10.26 -9.83 -1.94
N VAL A 20 9.56 -9.02 -2.73
CA VAL A 20 8.10 -9.06 -2.83
C VAL A 20 7.69 -9.85 -4.07
N MET A 21 6.79 -10.80 -3.88
CA MET A 21 6.15 -11.60 -4.93
C MET A 21 4.68 -11.20 -4.99
N MET A 22 4.16 -10.98 -6.20
CA MET A 22 2.80 -10.49 -6.41
C MET A 22 2.10 -11.31 -7.49
N ALA A 23 0.83 -11.64 -7.26
CA ALA A 23 -0.05 -12.26 -8.24
C ALA A 23 -1.18 -11.30 -8.59
N GLY A 24 -1.49 -11.16 -9.89
CA GLY A 24 -2.52 -10.23 -10.36
C GLY A 24 -2.19 -8.76 -10.05
N ALA A 25 -0.93 -8.35 -10.19
CA ALA A 25 -0.49 -6.99 -9.85
C ALA A 25 -0.84 -5.96 -10.93
N GLY A 26 -1.04 -4.70 -10.50
CA GLY A 26 -1.14 -3.55 -11.40
C GLY A 26 -2.53 -3.28 -11.96
N TRP A 27 -3.58 -3.81 -11.33
CA TRP A 27 -4.94 -3.44 -11.70
C TRP A 27 -5.30 -2.04 -11.18
N SER A 28 -6.24 -1.41 -11.87
CA SER A 28 -6.89 -0.17 -11.48
C SER A 28 -8.42 -0.28 -11.46
N GLN A 29 -8.95 -1.50 -11.67
CA GLN A 29 -10.38 -1.77 -11.65
C GLN A 29 -10.67 -3.15 -11.07
N VAL A 30 -11.78 -3.26 -10.32
CA VAL A 30 -12.28 -4.52 -9.74
C VAL A 30 -13.72 -4.79 -10.18
N GLY A 31 -14.21 -6.00 -9.90
CA GLY A 31 -15.63 -6.35 -10.12
C GLY A 31 -16.56 -5.73 -9.07
N ALA A 32 -17.87 -5.86 -9.28
CA ALA A 32 -18.90 -5.35 -8.37
C ALA A 32 -19.10 -6.18 -7.09
N GLY A 33 -18.51 -7.38 -7.02
CA GLY A 33 -18.62 -8.29 -5.88
C GLY A 33 -17.48 -8.13 -4.88
N PRO A 34 -17.49 -8.90 -3.77
CA PRO A 34 -16.38 -8.95 -2.84
C PRO A 34 -15.08 -9.33 -3.56
N PHE A 35 -13.99 -8.64 -3.26
CA PHE A 35 -12.67 -8.90 -3.83
C PHE A 35 -11.61 -8.91 -2.75
N ALA A 36 -10.71 -9.89 -2.82
CA ALA A 36 -9.46 -9.87 -2.06
C ALA A 36 -8.46 -8.96 -2.77
N SER A 37 -7.58 -8.33 -2.00
CA SER A 37 -6.48 -7.55 -2.57
C SER A 37 -5.30 -7.52 -1.62
N ALA A 38 -4.18 -6.99 -2.09
CA ALA A 38 -3.00 -6.74 -1.29
C ALA A 38 -2.34 -5.43 -1.72
N LEU A 39 -1.68 -4.79 -0.76
CA LEU A 39 -0.73 -3.70 -1.01
C LEU A 39 0.69 -4.23 -0.88
N ALA A 40 1.48 -4.05 -1.93
CA ALA A 40 2.92 -4.22 -1.88
C ALA A 40 3.60 -2.86 -1.80
N PHE A 41 4.53 -2.70 -0.86
CA PHE A 41 5.34 -1.50 -0.68
C PHE A 41 6.79 -1.84 -0.99
N ILE A 42 7.37 -1.15 -1.96
CA ILE A 42 8.79 -1.26 -2.34
C ILE A 42 9.44 0.05 -1.91
N VAL A 43 10.11 0.02 -0.76
CA VAL A 43 10.60 1.21 -0.07
C VAL A 43 12.12 1.33 -0.24
N LYS A 44 12.57 2.54 -0.57
CA LYS A 44 13.96 2.96 -0.53
C LYS A 44 14.15 3.82 0.70
N VAL A 45 14.82 3.27 1.71
CA VAL A 45 15.11 3.93 2.98
C VAL A 45 16.49 4.59 2.89
N PRO A 46 16.62 5.91 3.09
CA PRO A 46 17.92 6.56 3.09
C PRO A 46 18.85 5.96 4.16
N TRP A 47 20.15 5.83 3.86
CA TRP A 47 21.15 5.27 4.78
C TRP A 47 21.14 5.89 6.20
N ASP A 48 20.87 7.18 6.30
CA ASP A 48 20.82 7.93 7.56
C ASP A 48 19.63 7.57 8.45
N MET A 49 18.57 6.99 7.85
CA MET A 49 17.36 6.54 8.52
C MET A 49 17.43 5.08 9.00
N ALA A 50 18.52 4.37 8.73
CA ALA A 50 18.69 3.00 9.18
C ALA A 50 18.61 2.88 10.71
N ASN A 51 18.06 1.76 11.18
CA ASN A 51 17.78 1.45 12.59
C ASN A 51 16.79 2.40 13.29
N GLN A 52 16.16 3.32 12.54
CA GLN A 52 15.06 4.13 13.05
C GLN A 52 13.74 3.40 12.77
N GLN A 53 12.76 3.62 13.65
CA GLN A 53 11.40 3.17 13.42
C GLN A 53 10.76 4.06 12.35
N ILE A 54 10.17 3.42 11.33
CA ILE A 54 9.41 4.07 10.26
C ILE A 54 7.98 3.54 10.35
N ALA A 55 7.00 4.45 10.25
CA ALA A 55 5.59 4.12 10.27
C ALA A 55 4.94 4.46 8.92
N ILE A 56 4.38 3.45 8.25
CA ILE A 56 3.49 3.64 7.11
C ILE A 56 2.06 3.59 7.62
N HIS A 57 1.25 4.58 7.26
CA HIS A 57 -0.19 4.55 7.41
C HIS A 57 -0.85 4.55 6.03
N ALA A 58 -1.70 3.58 5.76
CA ALA A 58 -2.49 3.50 4.53
C ALA A 58 -3.97 3.46 4.88
N GLU A 59 -4.75 4.41 4.40
CA GLU A 59 -6.20 4.48 4.59
C GLU A 59 -6.93 4.39 3.24
N LEU A 60 -8.07 3.69 3.22
CA LEU A 60 -8.93 3.68 2.04
C LEU A 60 -9.97 4.80 2.15
N VAL A 61 -10.03 5.65 1.11
CA VAL A 61 -11.04 6.71 1.00
C VAL A 61 -11.89 6.55 -0.26
N ASP A 62 -13.09 7.15 -0.25
CA ASP A 62 -13.92 7.29 -1.44
C ASP A 62 -13.53 8.51 -2.29
N GLU A 63 -14.24 8.72 -3.40
CA GLU A 63 -14.00 9.82 -4.35
C GLU A 63 -14.17 11.22 -3.75
N ASP A 64 -14.90 11.35 -2.63
CA ASP A 64 -15.03 12.61 -1.88
C ASP A 64 -13.91 12.77 -0.83
N GLY A 65 -13.01 11.79 -0.72
CA GLY A 65 -11.94 11.74 0.26
C GLY A 65 -12.40 11.35 1.66
N ARG A 66 -13.58 10.76 1.81
CA ARG A 66 -14.08 10.28 3.10
C ARG A 66 -13.57 8.86 3.37
N PRO A 67 -13.20 8.53 4.62
CA PRO A 67 -12.78 7.17 4.96
C PRO A 67 -13.86 6.13 4.64
N VAL A 68 -13.45 5.04 4.00
CA VAL A 68 -14.32 3.87 3.79
C VAL A 68 -14.43 3.12 5.11
N LEU A 69 -15.67 2.84 5.55
CA LEU A 69 -15.93 2.12 6.78
C LEU A 69 -16.20 0.64 6.52
N VAL A 70 -15.51 -0.23 7.24
CA VAL A 70 -15.75 -1.68 7.31
C VAL A 70 -16.03 -2.05 8.77
N ASN A 71 -17.16 -2.71 9.04
CA ASN A 71 -17.59 -3.01 10.40
C ASN A 71 -17.59 -1.78 11.33
N GLN A 72 -18.08 -0.64 10.81
CA GLN A 72 -18.14 0.67 11.51
C GLN A 72 -16.79 1.32 11.86
N ALA A 73 -15.67 0.78 11.38
CA ALA A 73 -14.34 1.36 11.56
C ALA A 73 -13.73 1.77 10.21
N PRO A 74 -12.92 2.84 10.13
CA PRO A 74 -12.14 3.14 8.94
C PRO A 74 -11.27 1.96 8.52
N LEU A 75 -11.29 1.63 7.22
CA LEU A 75 -10.37 0.65 6.66
C LEU A 75 -8.99 1.29 6.49
N ALA A 76 -8.13 1.05 7.46
CA ALA A 76 -6.75 1.53 7.47
C ALA A 76 -5.77 0.45 7.92
N LEU A 77 -4.50 0.63 7.57
CA LEU A 77 -3.39 -0.26 7.87
C LEU A 77 -2.25 0.58 8.47
N ASP A 78 -1.82 0.20 9.68
CA ASP A 78 -0.66 0.78 10.35
C ASP A 78 0.49 -0.24 10.33
N ILE A 79 1.60 0.14 9.68
CA ILE A 79 2.73 -0.75 9.44
C ILE A 79 3.99 -0.08 10.00
N GLY A 80 4.50 -0.61 11.11
CA GLY A 80 5.78 -0.21 11.67
C GLY A 80 6.90 -1.14 11.22
N PHE A 81 8.03 -0.59 10.76
CA PHE A 81 9.24 -1.37 10.49
C PHE A 81 10.52 -0.57 10.79
N SER A 82 11.65 -1.27 10.89
CA SER A 82 12.99 -0.70 10.95
C SER A 82 13.91 -1.55 10.09
N VAL A 83 14.83 -0.92 9.36
CA VAL A 83 15.81 -1.64 8.53
C VAL A 83 17.23 -1.33 8.98
N GLY A 84 18.03 -2.39 9.14
CA GLY A 84 19.44 -2.27 9.48
C GLY A 84 20.31 -1.82 8.29
N ARG A 85 21.56 -1.44 8.56
CA ARG A 85 22.55 -1.17 7.51
C ARG A 85 23.18 -2.50 7.08
N PRO A 86 23.09 -2.90 5.80
CA PRO A 86 23.86 -4.03 5.29
C PRO A 86 25.37 -3.77 5.39
N ASP A 87 26.14 -4.83 5.61
CA ASP A 87 27.60 -4.75 5.69
C ASP A 87 28.20 -4.21 4.38
N GLY A 88 29.12 -3.25 4.52
CA GLY A 88 29.78 -2.61 3.38
C GLY A 88 28.90 -1.64 2.57
N LEU A 89 27.66 -1.36 2.99
CA LEU A 89 26.83 -0.37 2.32
C LEU A 89 27.40 1.04 2.53
N ARG A 90 27.76 1.70 1.43
CA ARG A 90 28.33 3.05 1.44
C ARG A 90 27.33 4.08 1.99
N PRO A 91 27.79 5.07 2.77
CA PRO A 91 26.97 6.21 3.16
C PRO A 91 26.35 6.91 1.94
N GLY A 92 25.09 7.33 2.07
CA GLY A 92 24.32 7.97 1.01
C GLY A 92 23.61 7.03 0.03
N SER A 93 23.79 5.70 0.14
CA SER A 93 22.98 4.72 -0.60
C SER A 93 21.59 4.56 0.02
N ASP A 94 20.63 4.06 -0.77
CA ASP A 94 19.36 3.60 -0.21
C ASP A 94 19.44 2.14 0.24
N ILE A 95 18.61 1.81 1.23
CA ILE A 95 18.39 0.46 1.75
C ILE A 95 17.01 0.01 1.30
N ASP A 96 16.96 -1.16 0.66
CA ASP A 96 15.72 -1.71 0.12
C ASP A 96 14.94 -2.42 1.23
N GLN A 97 13.68 -2.01 1.41
CA GLN A 97 12.73 -2.72 2.26
C GLN A 97 11.46 -2.99 1.47
N ASN A 98 11.08 -4.27 1.39
CA ASN A 98 9.84 -4.70 0.77
C ASN A 98 8.86 -5.15 1.85
N LEU A 99 7.59 -4.76 1.72
CA LEU A 99 6.49 -5.13 2.61
C LEU A 99 5.28 -5.54 1.77
N ALA A 100 4.51 -6.51 2.25
CA ALA A 100 3.25 -6.90 1.62
C ALA A 100 2.19 -7.09 2.70
N VAL A 101 1.03 -6.46 2.50
CA VAL A 101 -0.11 -6.54 3.42
C VAL A 101 -1.33 -7.03 2.66
N GLN A 102 -1.94 -8.07 3.19
CA GLN A 102 -3.19 -8.63 2.67
C GLN A 102 -4.36 -7.83 3.19
N ILE A 103 -5.28 -7.50 2.29
CA ILE A 103 -6.56 -6.85 2.61
C ILE A 103 -7.62 -7.95 2.55
N PRO A 104 -8.36 -8.20 3.65
CA PRO A 104 -9.46 -9.16 3.64
C PRO A 104 -10.48 -8.84 2.54
N PRO A 105 -11.24 -9.84 2.04
CA PRO A 105 -12.27 -9.56 1.06
C PRO A 105 -13.25 -8.49 1.52
N ILE A 106 -13.34 -7.39 0.77
CA ILE A 106 -14.26 -6.28 1.04
C ILE A 106 -15.26 -6.13 -0.11
N ALA A 107 -16.46 -5.67 0.22
CA ALA A 107 -17.47 -5.25 -0.75
C ALA A 107 -17.59 -3.73 -0.72
N LEU A 108 -17.38 -3.11 -1.87
CA LEU A 108 -17.49 -1.66 -2.05
C LEU A 108 -18.66 -1.33 -2.95
N VAL A 109 -19.11 -0.08 -2.92
CA VAL A 109 -20.24 0.37 -3.73
C VAL A 109 -19.81 0.39 -5.21
N PRO A 110 -20.50 -0.35 -6.10
CA PRO A 110 -20.20 -0.33 -7.53
C PRO A 110 -20.42 1.04 -8.17
N GLY A 111 -19.67 1.33 -9.23
CA GLY A 111 -19.76 2.58 -9.97
C GLY A 111 -19.02 3.75 -9.33
N ARG A 112 -18.19 3.51 -8.32
CA ARG A 112 -17.43 4.55 -7.60
C ARG A 112 -15.92 4.32 -7.69
N SER A 113 -15.18 5.41 -7.55
CA SER A 113 -13.73 5.39 -7.42
C SER A 113 -13.31 5.43 -5.95
N TYR A 114 -12.19 4.79 -5.66
CA TYR A 114 -11.59 4.72 -4.34
C TYR A 114 -10.09 4.93 -4.44
N GLU A 115 -9.47 5.39 -3.36
CA GLU A 115 -8.04 5.64 -3.29
C GLU A 115 -7.48 5.14 -1.97
N TRP A 116 -6.42 4.33 -2.05
CA TRP A 116 -5.52 4.16 -0.91
C TRP A 116 -4.66 5.41 -0.80
N ARG A 117 -4.80 6.14 0.31
CA ARG A 117 -3.93 7.26 0.68
C ARG A 117 -2.85 6.76 1.62
N ILE A 118 -1.60 7.01 1.25
CA ILE A 118 -0.45 6.52 2.01
C ILE A 118 0.32 7.70 2.59
N SER A 119 0.74 7.55 3.84
CA SER A 119 1.73 8.41 4.48
C SER A 119 2.86 7.61 5.10
N VAL A 120 4.01 8.26 5.25
CA VAL A 120 5.17 7.73 5.97
C VAL A 120 5.58 8.75 7.01
N ASP A 121 5.56 8.37 8.28
CA ASP A 121 5.81 9.24 9.43
C ASP A 121 4.98 10.55 9.39
N GLY A 122 3.75 10.45 8.88
CA GLY A 122 2.83 11.58 8.71
C GLY A 122 3.08 12.44 7.45
N GLU A 123 4.15 12.19 6.69
CA GLU A 123 4.34 12.83 5.39
C GLU A 123 3.48 12.15 4.33
N HIS A 124 2.80 12.94 3.51
CA HIS A 124 1.97 12.45 2.39
C HIS A 124 2.62 12.81 1.06
N ARG A 125 2.54 11.88 0.10
CA ARG A 125 2.88 12.16 -1.30
C ARG A 125 1.91 11.49 -2.25
N HIS A 126 1.49 12.25 -3.26
CA HIS A 126 0.48 11.79 -4.22
C HIS A 126 0.96 10.59 -5.06
N ASP A 127 2.25 10.47 -5.33
CA ASP A 127 2.83 9.34 -6.07
C ASP A 127 2.79 8.01 -5.30
N TRP A 128 2.53 8.04 -3.99
CA TRP A 128 2.34 6.83 -3.19
C TRP A 128 0.91 6.30 -3.26
N ASN A 129 -0.08 7.19 -3.46
CA ASN A 129 -1.48 6.84 -3.49
C ASN A 129 -1.84 5.86 -4.61
N ARG A 130 -2.82 4.99 -4.37
CA ARG A 130 -3.31 4.03 -5.37
C ARG A 130 -4.81 4.08 -5.52
N GLY A 131 -5.23 4.71 -6.62
CA GLY A 131 -6.63 4.78 -7.04
C GLY A 131 -7.09 3.55 -7.81
N PHE A 132 -8.36 3.19 -7.66
CA PHE A 132 -9.03 2.17 -8.45
C PHE A 132 -10.53 2.41 -8.56
N PHE A 133 -11.16 1.74 -9.53
CA PHE A 133 -12.60 1.84 -9.79
C PHE A 133 -13.33 0.51 -9.58
N VAL A 134 -14.48 0.55 -8.92
CA VAL A 134 -15.35 -0.62 -8.75
C VAL A 134 -16.38 -0.63 -9.88
N ARG A 135 -16.31 -1.61 -10.78
CA ARG A 135 -17.22 -1.65 -11.94
C ARG A 135 -18.66 -1.93 -11.53
N THR A 136 -19.62 -1.35 -12.26
CA THR A 136 -21.04 -1.70 -12.11
C THR A 136 -21.30 -3.16 -12.53
N PRO A 137 -22.26 -3.87 -11.91
CA PRO A 137 -22.70 -5.17 -12.40
C PRO A 137 -23.16 -5.07 -13.87
N LYS A 138 -22.93 -6.11 -14.66
CA LYS A 138 -23.54 -6.20 -16.00
C LYS A 138 -25.06 -6.38 -15.82
N PRO A 139 -25.90 -5.67 -16.60
CA PRO A 139 -27.31 -6.02 -16.72
C PRO A 139 -27.44 -7.49 -17.14
N GLN A 140 -28.38 -8.20 -16.51
CA GLN A 140 -28.69 -9.59 -16.85
C GLN A 140 -29.34 -9.70 -18.23
#